data_AF-A0A846P530-F1
#
_entry.id   AF-A0A846P530-F1
#
_cell.length_a   1.000
_cell.length_b   1.000
_cell.length_c   1.000
_cell.angle_alpha   90.00
_cell.angle_beta   90.00
_cell.angle_gamma   90.00
#
_symmetry.space_group_name_H-M   'P 1'
#
loop_
_entity.id
_entity.type
_entity.pdbx_description
1 polymer ?
#
loop_
_entity_poly.entity_id
_entity_poly.type
_entity_poly.pdbx_seq_one_letter_code
_entity_poly.pdbx_strand_id
1 'polypeptide(L)'
;MGCNRFQSDGMRLLDGEMSEEEKLHYEAHVRECEDCRKELKDLGRVVELTNELRFRPPDDEFWEGYWESVYRRVERSTGFFFVVIGVVGILFYGIFKAVTSPRFFTYEGISITVILIGLVVIFISVARERYHESKNDPYKGVKR
;
A
#
# COMPACT_ATOMS: atom_id res chain seq x y z
N MET A 1 -2.22 50.19 -1.43
CA MET A 1 -0.90 49.81 -1.98
C MET A 1 -0.46 48.66 -1.10
N GLY A 2 -0.48 47.43 -1.63
CA GLY A 2 -0.37 46.23 -0.80
C GLY A 2 0.96 46.13 -0.05
N CYS A 3 0.89 45.62 1.18
CA CYS A 3 2.08 45.28 1.96
C CYS A 3 2.74 44.01 1.38
N ASN A 4 3.76 44.18 0.54
CA ASN A 4 4.52 43.05 -0.01
C ASN A 4 5.48 42.40 1.01
N ARG A 5 5.71 43.04 2.16
CA ARG A 5 6.72 42.60 3.14
C ARG A 5 6.28 41.40 3.97
N PHE A 6 4.98 41.26 4.23
CA PHE A 6 4.41 40.24 5.12
C PHE A 6 3.36 39.35 4.43
N GLN A 7 3.41 39.24 3.11
CA GLN A 7 2.40 38.59 2.27
C GLN A 7 2.17 37.11 2.61
N SER A 8 3.19 36.40 3.13
CA SER A 8 3.09 34.97 3.49
C SER A 8 2.91 34.71 4.98
N ASP A 9 3.13 35.71 5.83
CA ASP A 9 3.17 35.52 7.27
C ASP A 9 1.79 35.27 7.88
N GLY A 10 0.72 35.73 7.22
CA GLY A 10 -0.64 35.41 7.64
C GLY A 10 -0.98 33.91 7.54
N MET A 11 -0.48 33.24 6.50
CA MET A 11 -0.64 31.79 6.32
C MET A 11 0.22 31.02 7.33
N ARG A 12 1.50 31.40 7.47
CA ARG A 12 2.41 30.80 8.46
C ARG A 12 1.89 30.90 9.89
N LEU A 13 1.22 32.02 10.24
CA LEU A 13 0.57 32.19 11.53
C LEU A 13 -0.56 31.18 11.73
N LEU A 14 -1.44 31.04 10.74
CA LEU A 14 -2.62 30.15 10.80
C LEU A 14 -2.23 28.67 10.81
N ASP A 15 -1.16 28.29 10.11
CA ASP A 15 -0.62 26.93 10.07
C ASP A 15 0.26 26.60 11.29
N GLY A 16 0.59 27.59 12.13
CA GLY A 16 1.39 27.41 13.34
C GLY A 16 2.89 27.26 13.11
N GLU A 17 3.40 27.74 11.97
CA GLU A 17 4.80 27.60 11.54
C GLU A 17 5.73 28.75 12.02
N MET A 18 5.21 29.69 12.81
CA MET A 18 5.98 30.84 13.31
C MET A 18 6.50 30.58 14.74
N SER A 19 7.73 31.01 15.01
CA SER A 19 8.26 31.12 16.37
C SER A 19 7.56 32.25 17.14
N GLU A 20 7.65 32.24 18.47
CA GLU A 20 7.01 33.25 19.32
C GLU A 20 7.51 34.68 19.02
N GLU A 21 8.79 34.85 18.68
CA GLU A 21 9.35 36.15 18.28
C GLU A 21 8.77 36.65 16.96
N GLU A 22 8.63 35.76 15.97
CA GLU A 22 8.05 36.08 14.66
C GLU A 22 6.56 36.44 14.79
N LYS A 23 5.81 35.72 15.62
CA LYS A 23 4.39 36.02 15.88
C LYS A 23 4.21 37.41 16.46
N LEU A 24 4.98 37.76 17.49
CA LEU A 24 4.91 39.09 18.11
C LEU A 24 5.21 40.21 17.11
N HIS A 25 6.21 40.00 16.25
CA HIS A 25 6.58 40.97 15.22
C HIS A 25 5.47 41.13 14.15
N TYR A 26 4.87 40.04 13.71
CA TYR A 26 3.76 40.08 12.74
C TYR A 26 2.47 40.65 13.34
N GLU A 27 2.13 40.30 14.59
CA GLU A 27 1.00 40.88 15.30
C GLU A 27 1.12 42.39 15.50
N ALA A 28 2.34 42.87 15.81
CA ALA A 28 2.61 44.31 15.86
C ALA A 28 2.34 44.97 14.49
N HIS A 29 2.78 44.34 13.39
CA HIS A 29 2.52 44.84 12.04
C HIS A 29 1.03 44.87 11.68
N VAL A 30 0.26 43.83 12.01
CA VAL A 30 -1.19 43.75 11.75
C VAL A 30 -1.98 44.85 12.47
N ARG A 31 -1.48 45.35 13.62
CA ARG A 31 -2.09 46.49 14.33
C ARG A 31 -1.92 47.81 13.58
N GLU A 32 -0.89 47.93 12.76
CA GLU A 32 -0.57 49.16 12.02
C GLU A 32 -1.01 49.11 10.54
N CYS A 33 -1.09 47.90 9.95
CA CYS A 33 -1.44 47.71 8.55
C CYS A 33 -2.88 47.21 8.36
N GLU A 34 -3.73 48.01 7.71
CA GLU A 34 -5.11 47.64 7.38
C GLU A 34 -5.18 46.50 6.35
N ASP A 35 -4.29 46.51 5.35
CA ASP A 35 -4.25 45.48 4.29
C ASP A 35 -3.98 44.09 4.88
N CYS A 36 -2.93 43.94 5.69
CA CYS A 36 -2.59 42.66 6.33
C CYS A 36 -3.65 42.20 7.33
N ARG A 37 -4.35 43.14 8.00
CA ARG A 37 -5.47 42.80 8.89
C ARG A 37 -6.65 42.22 8.13
N LYS A 38 -6.97 42.81 6.98
CA LYS A 38 -8.04 42.33 6.11
C LYS A 38 -7.68 40.95 5.54
N GLU A 39 -6.46 40.80 5.04
CA GLU A 39 -5.95 39.54 4.50
C GLU A 39 -5.98 38.41 5.55
N LEU A 40 -5.47 38.66 6.76
CA LEU A 40 -5.50 37.67 7.84
C LEU A 40 -6.93 37.25 8.22
N LYS A 41 -7.87 38.19 8.21
CA LYS A 41 -9.30 37.91 8.45
C LYS A 41 -9.90 37.06 7.34
N ASP A 42 -9.60 37.38 6.09
CA ASP A 42 -10.12 36.65 4.92
C ASP A 42 -9.54 35.22 4.88
N LEU A 43 -8.24 35.05 5.14
CA LEU A 43 -7.58 33.75 5.26
C LEU A 43 -8.15 32.92 6.43
N GLY A 44 -8.32 33.54 7.61
CA GLY A 44 -8.89 32.88 8.77
C GLY A 44 -10.29 32.32 8.50
N ARG A 45 -11.11 33.05 7.74
CA ARG A 45 -12.45 32.59 7.32
C ARG A 45 -12.39 31.36 6.42
N VAL A 46 -11.44 31.29 5.49
CA VAL A 46 -11.26 30.12 4.61
C VAL A 46 -10.82 28.90 5.43
N VAL A 47 -9.88 29.09 6.35
CA VAL A 47 -9.40 28.02 7.24
C VAL A 47 -10.54 27.49 8.12
N GLU A 48 -11.36 28.37 8.69
CA GLU A 48 -12.54 28.01 9.48
C GLU A 48 -13.53 27.17 8.67
N LEU A 49 -13.94 27.67 7.48
CA LEU A 49 -14.86 26.95 6.60
C LEU A 49 -14.32 25.58 6.16
N THR A 50 -13.00 25.48 5.95
CA THR A 50 -12.36 24.22 5.56
C THR A 50 -12.30 23.24 6.73
N ASN A 51 -12.04 23.72 7.95
CA ASN A 51 -12.03 22.89 9.16
C ASN A 51 -13.43 22.38 9.54
N GLU A 52 -14.49 23.09 9.14
CA GLU A 52 -15.88 22.62 9.31
C GLU A 52 -16.25 21.49 8.34
N LEU A 53 -15.47 21.26 7.27
CA LEU A 53 -15.68 20.15 6.35
C LEU A 53 -15.38 18.83 7.07
N ARG A 54 -16.43 18.19 7.59
CA ARG A 54 -16.35 16.82 8.05
C ARG A 54 -16.30 15.88 6.87
N PHE A 55 -15.12 15.32 6.61
CA PHE A 55 -15.02 14.15 5.74
C PHE A 55 -15.88 13.02 6.33
N ARG A 56 -16.80 12.51 5.53
CA ARG A 56 -17.57 11.32 5.91
C ARG A 56 -16.56 10.16 6.05
N PRO A 57 -16.42 9.53 7.22
CA PRO A 57 -15.57 8.36 7.32
C PRO A 57 -16.11 7.30 6.36
N PRO A 58 -15.22 6.58 5.64
CA PRO A 58 -15.63 5.48 4.79
C PRO A 58 -16.46 4.48 5.60
N ASP A 59 -17.54 3.99 5.00
CA ASP A 59 -18.42 2.99 5.60
C ASP A 59 -17.78 1.61 5.59
N ASP A 60 -18.31 0.71 6.41
CA ASP A 60 -17.83 -0.68 6.51
C ASP A 60 -17.93 -1.40 5.15
N GLU A 61 -18.91 -1.02 4.32
CA GLU A 61 -19.12 -1.58 2.98
C GLU A 61 -18.00 -1.20 1.99
N PHE A 62 -17.47 0.03 2.08
CA PHE A 62 -16.26 0.44 1.34
C PHE A 62 -15.04 -0.37 1.77
N TRP A 63 -14.88 -0.62 3.06
CA TRP A 63 -13.76 -1.41 3.59
C TRP A 63 -13.82 -2.87 3.16
N GLU A 64 -15.01 -3.48 3.16
CA GLU A 64 -15.21 -4.84 2.64
C GLU A 64 -14.78 -4.94 1.17
N GLY A 65 -15.24 -4.01 0.32
CA GLY A 65 -14.86 -3.97 -1.10
C GLY A 65 -13.36 -3.76 -1.33
N TYR A 66 -12.75 -2.87 -0.54
CA TYR A 66 -11.30 -2.63 -0.57
C TYR A 66 -10.53 -3.90 -0.19
N TRP A 67 -10.87 -4.52 0.94
CA TRP A 67 -10.21 -5.73 1.41
C TRP A 67 -10.37 -6.88 0.43
N GLU A 68 -11.53 -7.09 -0.17
CA GLU A 68 -11.69 -8.10 -1.21
C GLU A 68 -10.76 -7.84 -2.41
N SER A 69 -10.59 -6.58 -2.83
CA SER A 69 -9.68 -6.25 -3.94
C SER A 69 -8.21 -6.49 -3.62
N VAL A 70 -7.81 -6.22 -2.36
CA VAL A 70 -6.44 -6.39 -1.87
C VAL A 70 -6.14 -7.86 -1.61
N TYR A 71 -7.02 -8.60 -0.93
CA TYR A 71 -6.85 -10.03 -0.65
C TYR A 71 -6.77 -10.85 -1.95
N ARG A 72 -7.67 -10.57 -2.92
CA ARG A 72 -7.64 -11.22 -4.24
C ARG A 72 -6.34 -10.97 -5.03
N ARG A 73 -5.60 -9.89 -4.72
CA ARG A 73 -4.33 -9.53 -5.38
C ARG A 73 -3.12 -10.11 -4.64
N VAL A 74 -3.12 -10.07 -3.31
CA VAL A 74 -1.99 -10.48 -2.48
C VAL A 74 -1.88 -12.00 -2.37
N GLU A 75 -3.00 -12.70 -2.22
CA GLU A 75 -2.99 -14.16 -2.04
C GLU A 75 -2.52 -14.90 -3.31
N ARG A 76 -2.73 -14.29 -4.49
CA ARG A 76 -2.38 -14.89 -5.79
C ARG A 76 -0.92 -14.79 -6.20
N SER A 77 -0.18 -13.77 -5.74
CA SER A 77 1.22 -13.56 -6.18
C SER A 77 2.21 -14.20 -5.22
N THR A 78 1.93 -14.15 -3.93
CA THR A 78 2.89 -14.57 -2.89
C THR A 78 3.00 -16.08 -2.79
N GLY A 79 1.87 -16.80 -2.89
CA GLY A 79 1.86 -18.27 -2.88
C GLY A 79 2.62 -18.88 -4.07
N PHE A 80 2.40 -18.36 -5.28
CA PHE A 80 3.11 -18.82 -6.47
C PHE A 80 4.62 -18.55 -6.39
N PHE A 81 5.01 -17.40 -5.85
CA PHE A 81 6.41 -17.05 -5.65
C PHE A 81 7.14 -18.06 -4.74
N PHE A 82 6.56 -18.41 -3.59
CA PHE A 82 7.14 -19.42 -2.71
C PHE A 82 7.21 -20.81 -3.33
N VAL A 83 6.19 -21.21 -4.11
CA VAL A 83 6.22 -22.48 -4.84
C VAL A 83 7.36 -22.49 -5.86
N VAL A 84 7.48 -21.46 -6.70
CA VAL A 84 8.56 -21.36 -7.70
C VAL A 84 9.94 -21.44 -7.04
N ILE A 85 10.16 -20.71 -5.95
CA ILE A 85 11.41 -20.78 -5.20
C ILE A 85 11.65 -22.19 -4.64
N GLY A 86 10.63 -22.84 -4.10
CA GLY A 86 10.71 -24.21 -3.61
C GLY A 86 11.09 -25.21 -4.71
N VAL A 87 10.45 -25.14 -5.88
CA VAL A 87 10.78 -26.00 -7.03
C VAL A 87 12.22 -25.77 -7.49
N VAL A 88 12.63 -24.51 -7.64
CA VAL A 88 13.99 -24.17 -8.05
C VAL A 88 15.00 -24.68 -7.02
N GLY A 89 14.70 -24.55 -5.72
CA GLY A 89 15.54 -25.08 -4.64
C GLY A 89 15.69 -26.60 -4.67
N ILE A 90 14.59 -27.33 -4.90
CA ILE A 90 14.60 -28.80 -5.02
C ILE A 90 15.43 -29.23 -6.24
N LEU A 91 15.22 -28.59 -7.40
CA LEU A 91 15.98 -28.87 -8.62
C LEU A 91 17.47 -28.59 -8.43
N PHE A 92 17.81 -27.45 -7.85
CA PHE A 92 19.19 -27.07 -7.58
C PHE A 92 19.86 -28.06 -6.63
N TYR A 93 19.19 -28.44 -5.54
CA TYR A 93 19.70 -29.43 -4.59
C TYR A 93 19.89 -30.80 -5.24
N GLY A 94 18.92 -31.25 -6.05
CA GLY A 94 19.01 -32.51 -6.79
C GLY A 94 20.19 -32.55 -7.77
N ILE A 95 20.39 -31.48 -8.54
CA ILE A 95 21.52 -31.33 -9.48
C ILE A 95 22.85 -31.31 -8.71
N PHE A 96 22.94 -30.51 -7.64
CA PHE A 96 24.15 -30.41 -6.82
C PHE A 96 24.58 -31.78 -6.29
N LYS A 97 23.62 -32.53 -5.74
CA LYS A 97 23.85 -33.89 -5.22
C LYS A 97 24.21 -34.90 -6.32
N ALA A 98 23.58 -34.81 -7.48
CA ALA A 98 23.89 -35.67 -8.63
C ALA A 98 25.33 -35.48 -9.14
N VAL A 99 25.83 -34.24 -9.11
CA VAL A 99 27.21 -33.90 -9.54
C VAL A 99 28.25 -34.27 -8.48
N THR A 100 27.96 -34.07 -7.19
CA THR A 100 28.93 -34.32 -6.10
C THR A 100 28.99 -35.76 -5.62
N SER A 101 28.01 -36.60 -5.93
CA SER A 101 28.00 -37.99 -5.46
C SER A 101 27.57 -38.97 -6.57
N PRO A 102 28.45 -39.90 -7.00
CA PRO A 102 28.10 -40.94 -7.98
C PRO A 102 26.99 -41.90 -7.50
N ARG A 103 26.72 -41.90 -6.19
CA ARG A 103 25.74 -42.75 -5.52
C ARG A 103 24.32 -42.19 -5.57
N PHE A 104 24.10 -41.01 -6.15
CA PHE A 104 22.76 -40.41 -6.26
C PHE A 104 21.87 -41.10 -7.30
N PHE A 105 22.46 -41.82 -8.25
CA PHE A 105 21.74 -42.69 -9.19
C PHE A 105 21.21 -43.99 -8.55
N THR A 106 21.28 -44.15 -7.22
CA THR A 106 20.60 -45.25 -6.55
C THR A 106 19.08 -45.06 -6.60
N TYR A 107 18.37 -46.20 -6.64
CA TYR A 107 16.91 -46.24 -6.69
C TYR A 107 16.23 -45.40 -5.59
N GLU A 108 16.81 -45.38 -4.39
CA GLU A 108 16.29 -44.64 -3.24
C GLU A 108 16.27 -43.12 -3.48
N GLY A 109 17.36 -42.54 -3.99
CA GLY A 109 17.46 -41.09 -4.26
C GLY A 109 16.53 -40.62 -5.38
N ILE A 110 16.37 -41.45 -6.41
CA ILE A 110 15.45 -41.18 -7.52
C ILE A 110 14.00 -41.22 -7.03
N SER A 111 13.64 -42.22 -6.20
CA SER A 111 12.26 -42.39 -5.71
C SER A 111 11.76 -41.18 -4.90
N ILE A 112 12.58 -40.66 -3.99
CA ILE A 112 12.23 -39.51 -3.14
C ILE A 112 12.08 -38.24 -4.00
N THR A 113 12.95 -38.07 -4.98
CA THR A 113 12.92 -36.91 -5.88
C THR A 113 11.65 -36.90 -6.74
N VAL A 114 11.26 -38.06 -7.30
CA VAL A 114 10.04 -38.19 -8.10
C VAL A 114 8.79 -37.90 -7.27
N ILE A 115 8.74 -38.37 -6.01
CA ILE A 115 7.61 -38.09 -5.10
C ILE A 115 7.49 -36.58 -4.80
N LEU A 116 8.61 -35.92 -4.49
CA LEU A 116 8.62 -34.48 -4.22
C LEU A 116 8.18 -33.67 -5.44
N ILE A 117 8.65 -34.03 -6.63
CA ILE A 117 8.22 -33.40 -7.89
C ILE A 117 6.73 -33.65 -8.13
N GLY A 118 6.22 -34.86 -7.91
CA GLY A 118 4.80 -35.18 -8.06
C GLY A 118 3.90 -34.35 -7.14
N LEU A 119 4.30 -34.16 -5.88
CA LEU A 119 3.57 -33.34 -4.91
C LEU A 119 3.53 -31.87 -5.36
N VAL A 120 4.66 -31.34 -5.81
CA VAL A 120 4.77 -29.99 -6.39
C VAL A 120 3.85 -29.83 -7.61
N VAL A 121 3.84 -30.80 -8.53
CA VAL A 121 3.01 -30.75 -9.74
C VAL A 121 1.51 -30.77 -9.39
N ILE A 122 1.09 -31.63 -8.45
CA ILE A 122 -0.30 -31.66 -7.97
C ILE A 122 -0.69 -30.31 -7.36
N PHE A 123 0.19 -29.74 -6.53
CA PHE A 123 -0.06 -28.44 -5.91
C PHE A 123 -0.21 -27.32 -6.95
N ILE A 124 0.66 -27.29 -7.95
CA ILE A 124 0.58 -26.33 -9.08
C ILE A 124 -0.69 -26.55 -9.90
N SER A 125 -1.10 -27.80 -10.14
CA SER A 125 -2.32 -28.12 -10.89
C SER A 125 -3.56 -27.55 -10.20
N VAL A 126 -3.72 -27.82 -8.89
CA VAL A 126 -4.85 -27.30 -8.10
C VAL A 126 -4.81 -25.77 -8.04
N ALA A 127 -3.63 -25.18 -7.85
CA ALA A 127 -3.47 -23.73 -7.84
C ALA A 127 -3.86 -23.09 -9.19
N ARG A 128 -3.47 -23.69 -10.31
CA ARG A 128 -3.80 -23.22 -11.66
C ARG A 128 -5.30 -23.34 -11.96
N GLU A 129 -5.89 -24.48 -11.60
CA GLU A 129 -7.32 -24.74 -11.78
C GLU A 129 -8.15 -23.72 -11.00
N ARG A 130 -7.85 -23.52 -9.72
CA ARG A 130 -8.52 -22.50 -8.89
C ARG A 130 -8.28 -21.08 -9.38
N TYR A 131 -7.11 -20.79 -9.95
CA TYR A 131 -6.85 -19.50 -10.57
C TYR A 131 -7.75 -19.26 -11.79
N HIS A 132 -7.89 -20.27 -12.66
CA HIS A 132 -8.67 -20.18 -13.89
C HIS A 132 -10.18 -20.11 -13.61
N GLU A 133 -10.69 -20.96 -12.71
CA GLU A 133 -12.09 -20.93 -12.27
C GLU A 133 -12.45 -19.57 -11.68
N SER A 134 -11.63 -19.04 -10.77
CA SER A 134 -11.87 -17.72 -10.21
C SER A 134 -11.76 -16.60 -11.25
N LYS A 135 -11.04 -16.75 -12.37
CA LYS A 135 -11.03 -15.72 -13.42
C LYS A 135 -12.30 -15.72 -14.28
N ASN A 136 -12.91 -16.89 -14.48
CA ASN A 136 -14.04 -17.07 -15.39
C ASN A 136 -15.39 -17.25 -14.68
N ASP A 137 -15.42 -17.11 -13.35
CA ASP A 137 -16.64 -17.24 -12.57
C ASP A 137 -17.62 -16.06 -12.84
N PRO A 138 -18.76 -16.31 -13.52
CA PRO A 138 -19.75 -15.29 -13.85
C PRO A 138 -20.56 -14.80 -12.63
N TYR A 139 -20.50 -15.51 -11.50
CA TYR A 139 -21.25 -15.20 -10.28
C TYR A 139 -20.43 -14.45 -9.24
N LYS A 140 -19.24 -13.96 -9.61
CA LYS A 140 -18.42 -13.08 -8.77
C LYS A 140 -19.17 -11.79 -8.44
N GLY A 141 -19.64 -11.69 -7.20
CA GLY A 141 -20.25 -10.47 -6.64
C GLY A 141 -21.77 -10.52 -6.49
N VAL A 142 -22.43 -11.67 -6.69
CA VAL A 142 -23.86 -11.81 -6.37
C VAL A 142 -24.00 -12.04 -4.86
N LYS A 143 -24.26 -10.97 -4.09
CA LYS A 143 -24.77 -11.07 -2.71
C LYS A 143 -26.21 -11.59 -2.77
N ARG A 144 -26.55 -12.60 -1.97
CA ARG A 144 -27.92 -13.12 -1.83
C ARG A 144 -28.64 -12.44 -0.67
#